data_AF-A0A7X7TDP1-F1
#
_entry.id   AF-A0A7X7TDP1-F1
#
_cell.length_a   1.000
_cell.length_b   1.000
_cell.length_c   1.000
_cell.angle_alpha   90.00
_cell.angle_beta   90.00
_cell.angle_gamma   90.00
#
_symmetry.space_group_name_H-M   'P 1'
#
loop_
_entity.id
_entity.type
_entity.pdbx_description
1 polymer ?
#
loop_
_entity_poly.entity_id
_entity_poly.type
_entity_poly.pdbx_seq_one_letter_code
_entity_poly.pdbx_strand_id
1 'polypeptide(L)'
;MKSAILSGILVLLCTANAYPADNHDPAGKPVLLEVHAIWDQGKHNAFTDLIRFQDRWFCTFRESDRHVGGEDGKIRIIVSPDGAAWTSAALIAEAGIDLRDPKLSITPDGRLMIVAGGSLYKGNTFLSRRPRVLFSKDGTQWTVPTPILNDGAWLWRVTWNKGTAYGTSYQKESNQIGPVALFKSSDGISYEKVCDFSLTDRPNETTLRFLPDDTLLALVRREEGDKQAMIGSSRPPYTDWTWQKAGYQVGGPNFIILPDGKIWAAGRYYPGGYTTILARMDLDGYRPQLTLPSGGDTSYPGMVWHEGLLWMSYYSSHEGKAKIYLAKIQLPGEPPSKP
;
A
#
# COMPACT_ATOMS: atom_id res chain seq x y z
N MET A 1 -16.41 -77.83 25.82
CA MET A 1 -15.16 -77.04 25.66
C MET A 1 -15.28 -76.25 24.36
N LYS A 2 -15.60 -74.96 24.44
CA LYS A 2 -15.36 -73.88 23.46
C LYS A 2 -16.21 -72.68 23.87
N SER A 3 -15.53 -71.69 24.45
CA SER A 3 -16.07 -70.42 24.92
C SER A 3 -16.59 -69.58 23.77
N ALA A 4 -17.75 -68.96 23.98
CA ALA A 4 -18.25 -67.87 23.16
C ALA A 4 -17.46 -66.58 23.49
N ILE A 5 -16.84 -65.98 22.48
CA ILE A 5 -16.19 -64.67 22.59
C ILE A 5 -17.23 -63.63 22.17
N LEU A 6 -17.68 -62.83 23.13
CA LEU A 6 -18.47 -61.62 22.88
C LEU A 6 -17.51 -60.53 22.38
N SER A 7 -17.61 -60.17 21.10
CA SER A 7 -16.91 -59.01 20.56
C SER A 7 -17.62 -57.73 21.01
N GLY A 8 -17.03 -57.03 21.98
CA GLY A 8 -17.46 -55.70 22.39
C GLY A 8 -17.13 -54.67 21.32
N ILE A 9 -18.14 -54.03 20.77
CA ILE A 9 -18.00 -52.82 19.94
C ILE A 9 -17.78 -51.65 20.91
N LEU A 10 -16.55 -51.17 20.99
CA LEU A 10 -16.22 -49.93 21.67
C LEU A 10 -16.54 -48.76 20.74
N VAL A 11 -17.71 -48.14 20.92
CA VAL A 11 -18.03 -46.86 20.29
C VAL A 11 -17.24 -45.78 21.02
N LEU A 12 -16.13 -45.33 20.44
CA LEU A 12 -15.45 -44.11 20.86
C LEU A 12 -16.36 -42.93 20.47
N LEU A 13 -17.12 -42.38 21.42
CA LEU A 13 -17.69 -41.05 21.28
C LEU A 13 -16.53 -40.04 21.34
N CYS A 14 -16.02 -39.65 20.18
CA CYS A 14 -15.28 -38.39 20.06
C CYS A 14 -16.28 -37.25 20.27
N THR A 15 -16.38 -36.76 21.51
CA THR A 15 -16.95 -35.45 21.77
C THR A 15 -16.09 -34.42 21.05
N ALA A 16 -16.56 -33.95 19.90
CA ALA A 16 -16.03 -32.75 19.28
C ALA A 16 -16.23 -31.61 20.28
N ASN A 17 -15.16 -31.22 20.98
CA ASN A 17 -15.12 -29.91 21.61
C ASN A 17 -15.16 -28.92 20.46
N ALA A 18 -16.37 -28.42 20.18
CA ALA A 18 -16.57 -27.24 19.37
C ALA A 18 -15.72 -26.13 19.99
N TYR A 19 -14.64 -25.76 19.30
CA TYR A 19 -14.01 -24.47 19.56
C TYR A 19 -15.09 -23.40 19.35
N PRO A 20 -15.34 -22.51 20.33
CA PRO A 20 -16.12 -21.32 20.03
C PRO A 20 -15.34 -20.49 19.01
N ALA A 21 -15.80 -20.52 17.77
CA ALA A 21 -15.51 -19.50 16.77
C ALA A 21 -16.30 -18.26 17.16
N ASP A 22 -15.65 -17.37 17.93
CA ASP A 22 -15.81 -15.92 17.92
C ASP A 22 -15.06 -15.35 19.12
N ASN A 23 -13.75 -15.17 18.99
CA ASN A 23 -13.07 -14.15 19.77
C ASN A 23 -13.39 -12.80 19.12
N HIS A 24 -14.56 -12.26 19.48
CA HIS A 24 -14.84 -10.85 19.37
C HIS A 24 -13.65 -10.06 19.90
N ASP A 25 -13.03 -9.25 19.04
CA ASP A 25 -12.19 -8.14 19.46
C ASP A 25 -13.08 -7.22 20.32
N PRO A 26 -12.84 -7.08 21.64
CA PRO A 26 -13.65 -6.20 22.49
C PRO A 26 -13.34 -4.72 22.23
N ALA A 27 -12.33 -4.41 21.42
CA ALA A 27 -12.09 -3.07 20.93
C ALA A 27 -13.18 -2.73 19.89
N GLY A 28 -13.89 -1.61 20.06
CA GLY A 28 -14.99 -1.19 19.19
C GLY A 28 -14.66 -1.09 17.69
N LYS A 29 -15.54 -0.48 16.89
CA LYS A 29 -15.24 -0.26 15.45
C LYS A 29 -14.47 1.05 15.24
N PRO A 30 -13.61 1.16 14.21
CA PRO A 30 -13.05 2.44 13.80
C PRO A 30 -14.17 3.44 13.53
N VAL A 31 -13.98 4.69 13.96
CA VAL A 31 -14.94 5.77 13.75
C VAL A 31 -14.34 6.77 12.79
N LEU A 32 -15.04 7.01 11.68
CA LEU A 32 -14.70 8.07 10.74
C LEU A 32 -15.09 9.43 11.35
N LEU A 33 -14.11 10.22 11.74
CA LEU A 33 -14.35 11.53 12.38
C LEU A 33 -14.59 12.62 11.35
N GLU A 34 -13.81 12.62 10.27
CA GLU A 34 -13.81 13.65 9.24
C GLU A 34 -13.40 13.05 7.90
N VAL A 35 -14.05 13.50 6.81
CA VAL A 35 -13.61 13.30 5.43
C VAL A 35 -13.91 14.55 4.62
N HIS A 36 -12.93 15.03 3.87
CA HIS A 36 -13.10 16.12 2.93
C HIS A 36 -12.19 15.95 1.71
N ALA A 37 -12.61 16.53 0.59
CA ALA A 37 -11.75 16.66 -0.57
C ALA A 37 -10.63 17.67 -0.27
N ILE A 38 -9.38 17.27 -0.52
CA ILE A 38 -8.19 18.13 -0.36
C ILE A 38 -7.62 18.60 -1.69
N TRP A 39 -8.05 17.99 -2.80
CA TRP A 39 -7.66 18.42 -4.13
C TRP A 39 -8.61 17.94 -5.23
N ASP A 40 -8.99 18.86 -6.12
CA ASP A 40 -9.84 18.58 -7.27
C ASP A 40 -9.49 19.42 -8.51
N GLN A 41 -8.30 20.03 -8.60
CA GLN A 41 -7.99 20.94 -9.71
C GLN A 41 -7.70 20.18 -11.02
N GLY A 42 -7.06 19.01 -10.95
CA GLY A 42 -6.79 18.17 -12.11
C GLY A 42 -8.06 17.55 -12.73
N LYS A 43 -7.98 17.13 -14.00
CA LYS A 43 -9.05 16.39 -14.69
C LYS A 43 -9.20 14.98 -14.11
N HIS A 44 -8.09 14.33 -13.81
CA HIS A 44 -8.00 13.06 -13.09
C HIS A 44 -6.86 13.13 -12.07
N ASN A 45 -7.16 12.81 -10.80
CA ASN A 45 -6.21 12.83 -9.69
C ASN A 45 -6.24 11.46 -8.99
N ALA A 46 -5.11 10.75 -8.92
CA ALA A 46 -5.10 9.39 -8.39
C ALA A 46 -3.75 8.95 -7.80
N PHE A 47 -3.79 7.79 -7.14
CA PHE A 47 -2.60 7.06 -6.68
C PHE A 47 -1.84 7.74 -5.54
N THR A 48 -2.59 8.14 -4.50
CA THR A 48 -2.06 9.00 -3.44
C THR A 48 -0.97 8.35 -2.59
N ASP A 49 -0.21 9.20 -1.91
CA ASP A 49 0.51 8.85 -0.69
C ASP A 49 0.57 10.05 0.25
N LEU A 50 0.70 9.80 1.56
CA LEU A 50 0.66 10.81 2.62
C LEU A 50 1.84 10.61 3.56
N ILE A 51 2.48 11.70 3.96
CA ILE A 51 3.57 11.69 4.96
C ILE A 51 3.55 12.97 5.80
N ARG A 52 4.06 12.87 7.04
CA ARG A 52 4.38 14.03 7.88
C ARG A 52 5.88 14.29 7.78
N PHE A 53 6.26 15.52 7.45
CA PHE A 53 7.66 15.91 7.27
C PHE A 53 7.85 17.37 7.70
N GLN A 54 8.81 17.63 8.58
CA GLN A 54 9.09 18.96 9.13
C GLN A 54 7.79 19.67 9.60
N ASP A 55 7.03 18.99 10.46
CA ASP A 55 5.76 19.46 11.04
C ASP A 55 4.71 19.92 10.02
N ARG A 56 4.78 19.38 8.80
CA ARG A 56 3.83 19.62 7.72
C ARG A 56 3.35 18.30 7.10
N TRP A 57 2.12 18.31 6.64
CA TRP A 57 1.54 17.23 5.87
C TRP A 57 1.93 17.40 4.41
N PHE A 58 2.40 16.33 3.78
CA PHE A 58 2.61 16.27 2.35
C PHE A 58 1.80 15.13 1.77
N CYS A 59 1.02 15.44 0.74
CA CYS A 59 0.29 14.45 -0.04
C CYS A 59 0.77 14.52 -1.49
N THR A 60 1.06 13.36 -2.08
CA THR A 60 1.45 13.25 -3.49
C THR A 60 0.47 12.38 -4.25
N PHE A 61 0.28 12.68 -5.53
CA PHE A 61 -0.58 11.92 -6.43
C PHE A 61 -0.24 12.24 -7.89
N ARG A 62 -0.77 11.43 -8.79
CA ARG A 62 -0.71 11.68 -10.23
C ARG A 62 -1.84 12.62 -10.65
N GLU A 63 -1.50 13.59 -11.49
CA GLU A 63 -2.45 14.40 -12.28
C GLU A 63 -2.32 14.09 -13.76
N SER A 64 -3.45 13.89 -14.45
CA SER A 64 -3.55 13.65 -15.91
C SER A 64 -5.00 13.90 -16.39
N ASP A 65 -5.31 13.54 -17.63
CA ASP A 65 -6.66 13.58 -18.22
C ASP A 65 -7.47 12.29 -17.97
N ARG A 66 -6.82 11.17 -17.63
CA ARG A 66 -7.45 9.85 -17.39
C ARG A 66 -6.63 8.96 -16.47
N HIS A 67 -7.14 7.77 -16.15
CA HIS A 67 -6.50 6.81 -15.24
C HIS A 67 -5.11 6.33 -15.69
N VAL A 68 -4.96 5.96 -16.97
CA VAL A 68 -3.72 5.45 -17.59
C VAL A 68 -3.64 5.88 -19.06
N GLY A 69 -2.43 6.21 -19.51
CA GLY A 69 -2.21 6.77 -20.85
C GLY A 69 -2.88 8.14 -20.97
N GLY A 70 -3.10 8.59 -22.21
CA GLY A 70 -3.60 9.95 -22.46
C GLY A 70 -2.48 10.97 -22.39
N GLU A 71 -2.73 12.09 -21.73
CA GLU A 71 -1.67 13.06 -21.42
C GLU A 71 -0.70 12.48 -20.39
N ASP A 72 0.61 12.64 -20.64
CA ASP A 72 1.65 12.19 -19.71
C ASP A 72 1.37 12.71 -18.29
N GLY A 73 1.28 11.77 -17.35
CA GLY A 73 1.01 12.04 -15.96
C GLY A 73 2.11 12.86 -15.30
N LYS A 74 1.69 13.75 -14.42
CA LYS A 74 2.56 14.61 -13.61
C LYS A 74 2.39 14.24 -12.15
N ILE A 75 3.46 14.37 -11.38
CA ILE A 75 3.40 14.18 -9.93
C ILE A 75 3.09 15.52 -9.27
N ARG A 76 1.88 15.64 -8.71
CA ARG A 76 1.51 16.75 -7.85
C ARG A 76 1.97 16.47 -6.43
N ILE A 77 2.49 17.50 -5.78
CA ILE A 77 2.72 17.54 -4.34
C ILE A 77 1.92 18.71 -3.79
N ILE A 78 1.08 18.41 -2.79
CA ILE A 78 0.37 19.40 -2.00
C ILE A 78 0.86 19.33 -0.55
N VAL A 79 0.83 20.47 0.12
CA VAL A 79 1.29 20.64 1.50
C VAL A 79 0.22 21.30 2.34
N SER A 80 0.16 20.92 3.61
CA SER A 80 -0.72 21.52 4.61
C SER A 80 -0.05 21.59 5.98
N PRO A 81 -0.14 22.70 6.72
CA PRO A 81 0.35 22.75 8.09
C PRO A 81 -0.48 21.86 9.02
N ASP A 82 -1.80 21.83 8.83
CA ASP A 82 -2.81 21.32 9.78
C ASP A 82 -3.70 20.20 9.22
N GLY A 83 -3.60 19.92 7.92
CA GLY A 83 -4.43 18.95 7.20
C GLY A 83 -5.81 19.49 6.78
N ALA A 84 -6.12 20.74 7.11
CA ALA A 84 -7.35 21.43 6.71
C ALA A 84 -7.13 22.26 5.44
N ALA A 85 -6.12 23.13 5.43
CA ALA A 85 -5.83 24.00 4.28
C ALA A 85 -4.67 23.44 3.44
N TRP A 86 -4.92 23.15 2.17
CA TRP A 86 -3.95 22.55 1.27
C TRP A 86 -3.56 23.49 0.14
N THR A 87 -2.27 23.54 -0.16
CA THR A 87 -1.72 24.32 -1.28
C THR A 87 -0.79 23.46 -2.12
N SER A 88 -0.60 23.80 -3.39
CA SER A 88 0.39 23.09 -4.20
C SER A 88 1.80 23.49 -3.81
N ALA A 89 2.62 22.50 -3.48
CA ALA A 89 4.04 22.67 -3.22
C ALA A 89 4.89 22.49 -4.50
N ALA A 90 4.52 21.55 -5.37
CA ALA A 90 5.21 21.31 -6.63
C ALA A 90 4.32 20.57 -7.65
N LEU A 91 4.66 20.71 -8.94
CA LEU A 91 4.15 19.90 -10.04
C LEU A 91 5.32 19.40 -10.88
N ILE A 92 5.59 18.11 -10.82
CA ILE A 92 6.76 17.51 -11.44
C ILE A 92 6.32 16.78 -12.71
N ALA A 93 7.02 17.05 -13.82
CA ALA A 93 6.80 16.43 -15.12
C ALA A 93 8.13 16.00 -15.73
N GLU A 94 8.10 14.98 -16.58
CA GLU A 94 9.21 14.54 -17.42
C GLU A 94 8.71 14.46 -18.86
N ALA A 95 9.36 15.16 -19.78
CA ALA A 95 8.88 15.25 -21.16
C ALA A 95 8.85 13.86 -21.83
N GLY A 96 7.67 13.46 -22.33
CA GLY A 96 7.47 12.18 -23.01
C GLY A 96 7.33 10.97 -22.08
N ILE A 97 7.20 11.19 -20.76
CA ILE A 97 7.10 10.13 -19.75
C ILE A 97 5.88 10.36 -18.87
N ASP A 98 4.97 9.37 -18.87
CA ASP A 98 3.82 9.32 -17.96
C ASP A 98 4.28 8.90 -16.56
N LEU A 99 4.42 9.87 -15.66
CA LEU A 99 4.77 9.64 -14.27
C LEU A 99 3.55 9.18 -13.47
N ARG A 100 3.72 8.14 -12.65
CA ARG A 100 2.62 7.47 -11.96
C ARG A 100 2.99 6.96 -10.57
N ASP A 101 1.94 6.72 -9.77
CA ASP A 101 2.01 6.03 -8.49
C ASP A 101 3.10 6.56 -7.54
N PRO A 102 3.18 7.88 -7.29
CA PRO A 102 4.21 8.42 -6.41
C PRO A 102 4.04 7.88 -4.99
N LYS A 103 5.14 7.45 -4.38
CA LYS A 103 5.21 6.98 -2.98
C LYS A 103 6.31 7.72 -2.25
N LEU A 104 5.94 8.28 -1.10
CA LEU A 104 6.78 9.08 -0.23
C LEU A 104 7.51 8.17 0.78
N SER A 105 8.74 8.58 1.09
CA SER A 105 9.51 8.09 2.23
C SER A 105 10.44 9.20 2.72
N ILE A 106 10.97 9.04 3.94
CA ILE A 106 12.04 9.90 4.45
C ILE A 106 13.31 9.07 4.46
N THR A 107 14.33 9.59 3.81
CA THR A 107 15.67 8.99 3.74
C THR A 107 16.40 9.13 5.08
N PRO A 108 17.44 8.31 5.33
CA PRO A 108 18.22 8.38 6.57
C PRO A 108 18.91 9.73 6.80
N ASP A 109 19.19 10.48 5.73
CA ASP A 109 19.78 11.82 5.80
C ASP A 109 18.74 12.96 5.91
N GLY A 110 17.47 12.61 6.13
CA GLY A 110 16.40 13.57 6.43
C GLY A 110 15.78 14.26 5.21
N ARG A 111 16.04 13.77 4.00
CA ARG A 111 15.34 14.23 2.78
C ARG A 111 14.05 13.46 2.57
N LEU A 112 13.03 14.14 2.03
CA LEU A 112 11.92 13.47 1.36
C LEU A 112 12.42 12.76 0.11
N MET A 113 11.88 11.59 -0.15
CA MET A 113 12.12 10.79 -1.35
C MET A 113 10.79 10.35 -1.95
N ILE A 114 10.65 10.54 -3.26
CA ILE A 114 9.55 9.97 -4.05
C ILE A 114 10.13 8.86 -4.93
N VAL A 115 9.49 7.70 -4.89
CA VAL A 115 9.56 6.71 -5.97
C VAL A 115 8.29 6.79 -6.78
N ALA A 116 8.40 6.79 -8.11
CA ALA A 116 7.29 6.81 -9.03
C ALA A 116 7.56 5.87 -10.20
N GLY A 117 6.52 5.34 -10.84
CA GLY A 117 6.65 4.71 -12.15
C GLY A 117 6.80 5.77 -13.24
N GLY A 118 7.54 5.45 -14.30
CA GLY A 118 7.61 6.25 -15.52
C GLY A 118 7.33 5.37 -16.73
N SER A 119 6.28 5.67 -17.49
CA SER A 119 5.92 4.90 -18.69
C SER A 119 6.18 5.71 -19.96
N LEU A 120 6.68 5.04 -20.99
CA LEU A 120 6.86 5.61 -22.32
C LEU A 120 5.76 5.10 -23.26
N TYR A 121 5.09 6.03 -23.92
CA TYR A 121 4.03 5.74 -24.89
C TYR A 121 4.37 6.31 -26.27
N LYS A 122 3.89 5.65 -27.33
CA LYS A 122 3.79 6.21 -28.68
C LYS A 122 2.32 6.23 -29.08
N GLY A 123 1.68 7.39 -29.02
CA GLY A 123 0.23 7.47 -29.04
C GLY A 123 -0.35 6.71 -27.86
N ASN A 124 -1.28 5.79 -28.10
CA ASN A 124 -1.85 4.93 -27.05
C ASN A 124 -1.09 3.60 -26.85
N THR A 125 0.01 3.38 -27.57
CA THR A 125 0.80 2.15 -27.49
C THR A 125 1.86 2.26 -26.40
N PHE A 126 1.75 1.40 -25.38
CA PHE A 126 2.78 1.25 -24.35
C PHE A 126 4.06 0.68 -24.97
N LEU A 127 5.20 1.33 -24.73
CA LEU A 127 6.51 0.89 -25.23
C LEU A 127 7.37 0.25 -24.14
N SER A 128 7.59 0.98 -23.05
CA SER A 128 8.42 0.54 -21.94
C SER A 128 8.02 1.30 -20.67
N ARG A 129 8.58 0.88 -19.54
CA ARG A 129 8.47 1.58 -18.27
C ARG A 129 9.76 1.46 -17.49
N ARG A 130 10.07 2.45 -16.66
CA ARG A 130 11.20 2.42 -15.75
C ARG A 130 10.91 3.34 -14.57
N PRO A 131 11.16 2.91 -13.32
CA PRO A 131 10.88 3.75 -12.17
C PRO A 131 11.77 4.99 -12.15
N ARG A 132 11.29 6.04 -11.46
CA ARG A 132 11.98 7.29 -11.19
C ARG A 132 12.13 7.48 -9.69
N VAL A 133 13.23 8.10 -9.29
CA VAL A 133 13.44 8.62 -7.94
C VAL A 133 13.66 10.13 -7.97
N LEU A 134 13.16 10.80 -6.94
CA LEU A 134 13.31 12.24 -6.70
C LEU A 134 13.54 12.50 -5.22
N PHE A 135 14.30 13.54 -4.91
CA PHE A 135 14.60 13.94 -3.54
C PHE A 135 14.29 15.41 -3.30
N SER A 136 13.94 15.74 -2.07
CA SER A 136 13.73 17.13 -1.62
C SER A 136 14.16 17.30 -0.16
N LYS A 137 14.74 18.47 0.14
CA LYS A 137 15.10 18.85 1.53
C LYS A 137 13.95 19.55 2.27
N ASP A 138 13.00 20.12 1.55
CA ASP A 138 11.97 21.05 2.08
C ASP A 138 10.54 20.69 1.63
N GLY A 139 10.41 19.75 0.69
CA GLY A 139 9.16 19.31 0.07
C GLY A 139 8.64 20.21 -1.06
N THR A 140 9.34 21.30 -1.39
CA THR A 140 8.95 22.25 -2.44
C THR A 140 9.91 22.21 -3.63
N GLN A 141 11.22 22.10 -3.38
CA GLN A 141 12.23 22.00 -4.41
C GLN A 141 12.71 20.55 -4.54
N TRP A 142 12.58 19.99 -5.74
CA TRP A 142 12.86 18.59 -6.02
C TRP A 142 13.99 18.44 -7.04
N THR A 143 14.79 17.38 -6.88
CA THR A 143 15.70 16.95 -7.95
C THR A 143 14.91 16.53 -9.18
N VAL A 144 15.56 16.55 -10.35
CA VAL A 144 14.96 16.00 -11.57
C VAL A 144 14.65 14.50 -11.41
N PRO A 145 13.56 14.00 -12.02
CA PRO A 145 13.29 12.56 -12.08
C PRO A 145 14.50 11.80 -12.60
N THR A 146 15.02 10.87 -11.78
CA THR A 146 16.18 10.05 -12.15
C THR A 146 15.74 8.61 -12.35
N PRO A 147 15.96 8.00 -13.54
CA PRO A 147 15.66 6.59 -13.78
C PRO A 147 16.45 5.66 -12.86
N ILE A 148 15.76 4.70 -12.26
CA ILE A 148 16.34 3.65 -11.40
C ILE A 148 15.91 2.27 -11.90
N LEU A 149 16.61 1.21 -11.47
CA LEU A 149 16.46 -0.16 -12.00
C LEU A 149 16.60 -0.22 -13.53
N ASN A 150 16.25 -1.37 -14.13
CA ASN A 150 16.27 -1.60 -15.57
C ASN A 150 14.93 -1.27 -16.23
N ASP A 151 14.93 -1.18 -17.56
CA ASP A 151 13.70 -1.09 -18.35
C ASP A 151 12.77 -2.29 -18.07
N GLY A 152 11.46 -2.04 -18.11
CA GLY A 152 10.39 -2.96 -17.75
C GLY A 152 10.06 -3.03 -16.25
N ALA A 153 10.93 -2.48 -15.38
CA ALA A 153 10.73 -2.50 -13.93
C ALA A 153 9.64 -1.53 -13.45
N TRP A 154 9.07 -1.80 -12.27
CA TRP A 154 8.19 -0.89 -11.56
C TRP A 154 8.41 -1.05 -10.05
N LEU A 155 9.32 -0.25 -9.50
CA LEU A 155 9.55 -0.19 -8.06
C LEU A 155 8.34 0.48 -7.41
N TRP A 156 7.56 -0.29 -6.66
CA TRP A 156 6.25 0.14 -6.19
C TRP A 156 6.33 1.18 -5.07
N ARG A 157 7.05 0.86 -3.99
CA ARG A 157 7.22 1.67 -2.78
C ARG A 157 8.55 1.29 -2.12
N VAL A 158 9.13 2.24 -1.38
CA VAL A 158 10.30 2.00 -0.53
C VAL A 158 9.98 2.21 0.95
N THR A 159 10.54 1.35 1.79
CA THR A 159 10.60 1.49 3.25
C THR A 159 12.05 1.43 3.69
N TRP A 160 12.47 2.36 4.56
CA TRP A 160 13.81 2.38 5.11
C TRP A 160 13.89 1.61 6.43
N ASN A 161 14.94 0.82 6.62
CA ASN A 161 15.31 0.22 7.91
C ASN A 161 16.82 0.32 8.10
N LYS A 162 17.26 0.89 9.23
CA LYS A 162 18.69 0.98 9.61
C LYS A 162 19.61 1.44 8.47
N GLY A 163 19.22 2.51 7.77
CA GLY A 163 20.01 3.07 6.66
C GLY A 163 19.86 2.37 5.31
N THR A 164 19.07 1.31 5.22
CA THR A 164 18.85 0.55 3.97
C THR A 164 17.41 0.70 3.50
N ALA A 165 17.24 1.13 2.26
CA ALA A 165 15.97 1.14 1.56
C ALA A 165 15.62 -0.26 1.08
N TYR A 166 14.38 -0.70 1.29
CA TYR A 166 13.82 -1.93 0.73
C TYR A 166 12.56 -1.61 -0.07
N GLY A 167 12.46 -2.21 -1.24
CA GLY A 167 11.29 -2.06 -2.09
C GLY A 167 11.12 -3.25 -3.04
N THR A 168 9.89 -3.48 -3.47
CA THR A 168 9.59 -4.54 -4.44
C THR A 168 9.39 -3.97 -5.83
N SER A 169 9.94 -4.63 -6.84
CA SER A 169 9.63 -4.34 -8.24
C SER A 169 9.04 -5.56 -8.92
N TYR A 170 8.05 -5.34 -9.78
CA TYR A 170 7.54 -6.35 -10.69
C TYR A 170 7.95 -5.98 -12.11
N GLN A 171 8.42 -6.96 -12.86
CA GLN A 171 8.87 -6.77 -14.23
C GLN A 171 7.68 -6.89 -15.19
N LYS A 172 7.65 -6.08 -16.24
CA LYS A 172 6.77 -6.30 -17.39
C LYS A 172 7.63 -6.51 -18.62
N GLU A 173 7.69 -7.75 -19.08
CA GLU A 173 8.34 -8.12 -20.34
C GLU A 173 7.23 -8.51 -21.31
N SER A 174 7.00 -7.69 -22.34
CA SER A 174 5.90 -7.89 -23.30
C SER A 174 4.51 -7.99 -22.63
N ASN A 175 3.72 -9.01 -22.98
CA ASN A 175 2.39 -9.29 -22.41
C ASN A 175 2.45 -10.13 -21.12
N GLN A 176 3.64 -10.40 -20.57
CA GLN A 176 3.79 -11.17 -19.33
C GLN A 176 4.35 -10.29 -18.21
N ILE A 177 3.77 -10.44 -17.01
CA ILE A 177 4.32 -9.84 -15.79
C ILE A 177 5.26 -10.89 -15.18
N GLY A 178 6.53 -10.54 -15.07
CA GLY A 178 7.55 -11.36 -14.41
C GLY A 178 7.34 -11.41 -12.89
N PRO A 179 8.17 -12.17 -12.16
CA PRO A 179 8.04 -12.28 -10.70
C PRO A 179 8.20 -10.91 -10.03
N VAL A 180 7.55 -10.75 -8.87
CA VAL A 180 7.89 -9.68 -7.93
C VAL A 180 9.25 -10.02 -7.33
N ALA A 181 10.16 -9.07 -7.29
CA ALA A 181 11.47 -9.21 -6.65
C ALA A 181 11.68 -8.14 -5.59
N LEU A 182 12.33 -8.54 -4.48
CA LEU A 182 12.78 -7.64 -3.43
C LEU A 182 14.13 -7.04 -3.82
N PHE A 183 14.24 -5.73 -3.67
CA PHE A 183 15.47 -4.97 -3.87
C PHE A 183 15.84 -4.23 -2.59
N LYS A 184 17.15 -3.99 -2.42
CA LYS A 184 17.68 -3.12 -1.39
C LYS A 184 18.62 -2.06 -1.96
N SER A 185 18.79 -0.95 -1.25
CA SER A 185 19.66 0.16 -1.64
C SER A 185 20.14 0.92 -0.41
N SER A 186 21.33 1.52 -0.46
CA SER A 186 21.85 2.41 0.58
C SER A 186 21.56 3.90 0.31
N ASP A 187 21.25 4.27 -0.93
CA ASP A 187 21.09 5.66 -1.37
C ASP A 187 19.72 5.96 -2.03
N GLY A 188 18.91 4.93 -2.24
CA GLY A 188 17.63 5.02 -2.92
C GLY A 188 17.72 5.17 -4.44
N ILE A 189 18.93 5.09 -5.01
CA ILE A 189 19.23 5.25 -6.45
C ILE A 189 19.75 3.92 -7.02
N SER A 190 20.80 3.38 -6.42
CA SER A 190 21.44 2.12 -6.82
C SER A 190 20.86 0.97 -6.02
N TYR A 191 20.11 0.10 -6.70
CA TYR A 191 19.46 -1.05 -6.09
C TYR A 191 20.13 -2.35 -6.49
N GLU A 192 20.25 -3.25 -5.52
CA GLU A 192 20.65 -4.64 -5.70
C GLU A 192 19.45 -5.56 -5.43
N LYS A 193 19.31 -6.62 -6.22
CA LYS A 193 18.26 -7.63 -6.02
C LYS A 193 18.61 -8.50 -4.82
N VAL A 194 17.65 -8.74 -3.93
CA VAL A 194 17.77 -9.64 -2.77
C VAL A 194 17.29 -11.03 -3.13
N CYS A 195 16.02 -11.16 -3.53
CA CYS A 195 15.41 -12.41 -3.97
C CYS A 195 14.19 -12.14 -4.86
N ASP A 196 13.75 -13.18 -5.58
CA ASP A 196 12.44 -13.19 -6.23
C ASP A 196 11.41 -13.80 -5.26
N PHE A 197 10.20 -13.25 -5.21
CA PHE A 197 9.11 -13.82 -4.43
C PHE A 197 8.55 -15.04 -5.15
N SER A 198 8.53 -16.19 -4.46
CA SER A 198 7.89 -17.43 -4.92
C SER A 198 6.37 -17.34 -4.80
N LEU A 199 5.74 -16.43 -5.55
CA LEU A 199 4.30 -16.19 -5.59
C LEU A 199 3.77 -16.37 -7.02
N THR A 200 2.58 -16.95 -7.14
CA THR A 200 1.89 -17.19 -8.41
C THR A 200 0.75 -16.19 -8.64
N ASP A 201 0.14 -16.29 -9.83
CA ASP A 201 -1.08 -15.58 -10.20
C ASP A 201 -0.95 -14.05 -10.18
N ARG A 202 0.11 -13.61 -10.87
CA ARG A 202 0.40 -12.21 -11.20
C ARG A 202 0.49 -11.30 -9.96
N PRO A 203 1.41 -11.58 -9.02
CA PRO A 203 1.71 -10.67 -7.92
C PRO A 203 2.29 -9.35 -8.47
N ASN A 204 2.03 -8.22 -7.81
CA ASN A 204 2.55 -6.92 -8.24
C ASN A 204 2.73 -5.91 -7.08
N GLU A 205 1.85 -4.92 -6.96
CA GLU A 205 1.90 -3.83 -5.98
C GLU A 205 2.02 -4.41 -4.57
N THR A 206 3.12 -4.07 -3.89
CA THR A 206 3.47 -4.69 -2.61
C THR A 206 3.98 -3.65 -1.62
N THR A 207 3.27 -3.49 -0.50
CA THR A 207 3.79 -2.66 0.60
C THR A 207 4.64 -3.51 1.53
N LEU A 208 5.75 -2.93 2.00
CA LEU A 208 6.67 -3.53 2.97
C LEU A 208 6.73 -2.70 4.26
N ARG A 209 6.76 -3.32 5.43
CA ARG A 209 7.06 -2.66 6.73
C ARG A 209 7.87 -3.57 7.63
N PHE A 210 8.73 -2.98 8.45
CA PHE A 210 9.51 -3.71 9.44
C PHE A 210 8.78 -3.75 10.78
N LEU A 211 8.72 -4.92 11.39
CA LEU A 211 8.39 -5.09 12.81
C LEU A 211 9.61 -4.71 13.67
N PRO A 212 9.42 -4.45 14.98
CA PRO A 212 10.52 -4.07 15.89
C PRO A 212 11.68 -5.07 15.95
N ASP A 213 11.43 -6.33 15.62
CA ASP A 213 12.41 -7.42 15.63
C ASP A 213 13.08 -7.67 14.27
N ASP A 214 13.07 -6.66 13.39
CA ASP A 214 13.58 -6.68 12.00
C ASP A 214 12.86 -7.64 11.05
N THR A 215 11.75 -8.27 11.46
CA THR A 215 10.91 -9.05 10.54
C THR A 215 10.31 -8.10 9.50
N LEU A 216 10.51 -8.42 8.22
CA LEU A 216 9.93 -7.69 7.10
C LEU A 216 8.58 -8.31 6.75
N LEU A 217 7.51 -7.51 6.87
CA LEU A 217 6.17 -7.88 6.46
C LEU A 217 5.86 -7.35 5.06
N ALA A 218 5.08 -8.12 4.30
CA ALA A 218 4.58 -7.73 2.99
C ALA A 218 3.05 -7.90 2.89
N LEU A 219 2.40 -6.97 2.17
CA LEU A 219 1.04 -7.15 1.67
C LEU A 219 1.06 -6.98 0.15
N VAL A 220 0.80 -8.08 -0.57
CA VAL A 220 1.01 -8.22 -2.01
C VAL A 220 -0.33 -8.31 -2.74
N ARG A 221 -0.57 -7.43 -3.71
CA ARG A 221 -1.69 -7.55 -4.64
C ARG A 221 -1.47 -8.71 -5.61
N ARG A 222 -2.53 -9.46 -5.90
CA ARG A 222 -2.61 -10.44 -6.99
C ARG A 222 -3.75 -10.09 -7.94
N GLU A 223 -3.62 -10.45 -9.21
CA GLU A 223 -4.59 -10.11 -10.25
C GLU A 223 -5.18 -11.31 -11.00
N GLU A 224 -4.63 -12.50 -10.78
CA GLU A 224 -5.07 -13.76 -11.38
C GLU A 224 -5.37 -14.82 -10.30
N GLY A 225 -5.85 -15.98 -10.73
CA GLY A 225 -6.28 -17.05 -9.83
C GLY A 225 -7.48 -16.63 -8.99
N ASP A 226 -7.40 -16.87 -7.67
CA ASP A 226 -8.42 -16.39 -6.72
C ASP A 226 -8.32 -14.89 -6.41
N LYS A 227 -7.28 -14.22 -6.90
CA LYS A 227 -6.97 -12.79 -6.72
C LYS A 227 -6.83 -12.35 -5.27
N GLN A 228 -6.81 -13.27 -4.31
CA GLN A 228 -6.60 -12.92 -2.91
C GLN A 228 -5.19 -12.36 -2.75
N ALA A 229 -5.08 -11.23 -2.05
CA ALA A 229 -3.79 -10.67 -1.68
C ALA A 229 -3.01 -11.68 -0.82
N MET A 230 -1.68 -11.56 -0.81
CA MET A 230 -0.82 -12.38 0.03
C MET A 230 -0.21 -11.54 1.14
N ILE A 231 -0.19 -12.09 2.35
CA ILE A 231 0.53 -11.56 3.50
C ILE A 231 1.80 -12.38 3.64
N GLY A 232 2.94 -11.70 3.66
CA GLY A 232 4.26 -12.32 3.72
C GLY A 232 5.03 -11.90 4.96
N SER A 233 5.90 -12.77 5.44
CA SER A 233 6.92 -12.40 6.42
C SER A 233 8.26 -13.06 6.13
N SER A 234 9.34 -12.35 6.44
CA SER A 234 10.72 -12.86 6.34
C SER A 234 11.63 -12.18 7.36
N ARG A 235 12.59 -12.91 7.90
CA ARG A 235 13.67 -12.36 8.75
C ARG A 235 14.93 -12.13 7.90
N PRO A 236 15.90 -11.31 8.36
CA PRO A 236 17.20 -11.19 7.69
C PRO A 236 17.80 -12.57 7.36
N PRO A 237 18.38 -12.79 6.16
CA PRO A 237 18.71 -11.80 5.13
C PRO A 237 17.57 -11.51 4.12
N TYR A 238 16.32 -11.84 4.47
CA TYR A 238 15.10 -11.60 3.69
C TYR A 238 14.98 -12.42 2.41
N THR A 239 15.63 -13.59 2.38
CA THR A 239 15.61 -14.51 1.24
C THR A 239 14.49 -15.55 1.33
N ASP A 240 14.09 -15.92 2.55
CA ASP A 240 13.13 -16.99 2.81
C ASP A 240 11.82 -16.42 3.35
N TRP A 241 10.75 -16.59 2.57
CA TRP A 241 9.45 -15.97 2.84
C TRP A 241 8.39 -17.01 3.17
N THR A 242 7.60 -16.72 4.21
CA THR A 242 6.35 -17.44 4.50
C THR A 242 5.18 -16.61 4.00
N TRP A 243 4.23 -17.26 3.32
CA TRP A 243 3.09 -16.61 2.67
C TRP A 243 1.76 -17.19 3.14
N GLN A 244 0.80 -16.31 3.41
CA GLN A 244 -0.58 -16.61 3.79
C GLN A 244 -1.53 -15.82 2.88
N LYS A 245 -2.68 -16.38 2.50
CA LYS A 245 -3.72 -15.61 1.80
C LYS A 245 -4.39 -14.63 2.76
N ALA A 246 -4.59 -13.39 2.31
CA ALA A 246 -5.24 -12.36 3.11
C ALA A 246 -6.75 -12.57 3.28
N GLY A 247 -7.38 -13.46 2.50
CA GLY A 247 -8.82 -13.69 2.46
C GLY A 247 -9.57 -12.78 1.48
N TYR A 248 -8.94 -11.70 0.99
CA TYR A 248 -9.57 -10.69 0.13
C TYR A 248 -8.66 -10.25 -1.01
N GLN A 249 -9.25 -9.86 -2.14
CA GLN A 249 -8.55 -9.09 -3.17
C GLN A 249 -8.35 -7.66 -2.68
N VAL A 250 -7.13 -7.14 -2.77
CA VAL A 250 -6.76 -5.78 -2.34
C VAL A 250 -6.00 -5.07 -3.46
N GLY A 251 -6.53 -3.93 -3.91
CA GLY A 251 -5.89 -3.08 -4.92
C GLY A 251 -5.18 -1.87 -4.30
N GLY A 252 -4.01 -1.48 -4.81
CA GLY A 252 -3.22 -0.39 -4.23
C GLY A 252 -2.93 -0.56 -2.74
N PRO A 253 -2.45 -1.73 -2.27
CA PRO A 253 -2.35 -2.03 -0.84
C PRO A 253 -1.38 -1.09 -0.12
N ASN A 254 -1.76 -0.62 1.06
CA ASN A 254 -0.88 0.03 2.03
C ASN A 254 -1.22 -0.45 3.43
N PHE A 255 -0.25 -0.39 4.35
CA PHE A 255 -0.49 -0.65 5.77
C PHE A 255 0.51 0.09 6.66
N ILE A 256 0.12 0.24 7.92
CA ILE A 256 0.92 0.85 8.98
C ILE A 256 0.91 -0.05 10.22
N ILE A 257 2.02 -0.03 10.95
CA ILE A 257 2.15 -0.66 12.26
C ILE A 257 2.08 0.47 13.29
N LEU A 258 1.14 0.39 14.22
CA LEU A 258 0.94 1.38 15.26
C LEU A 258 1.97 1.20 16.40
N PRO A 259 2.13 2.21 17.29
CA PRO A 259 3.05 2.11 18.43
C PRO A 259 2.77 0.92 19.36
N ASP A 260 1.51 0.47 19.45
CA ASP A 260 1.09 -0.69 20.23
C ASP A 260 1.28 -2.04 19.50
N GLY A 261 1.81 -2.01 18.28
CA GLY A 261 2.05 -3.19 17.44
C GLY A 261 0.85 -3.65 16.62
N LYS A 262 -0.34 -3.04 16.76
CA LYS A 262 -1.49 -3.36 15.90
C LYS A 262 -1.20 -2.95 14.46
N ILE A 263 -1.67 -3.75 13.51
CA ILE A 263 -1.47 -3.48 12.08
C ILE A 263 -2.81 -3.14 11.44
N TRP A 264 -2.83 -2.00 10.75
CA TRP A 264 -3.97 -1.53 9.99
C TRP A 264 -3.59 -1.40 8.53
N ALA A 265 -4.40 -2.00 7.67
CA ALA A 265 -4.20 -2.04 6.23
C ALA A 265 -5.38 -1.38 5.52
N ALA A 266 -5.12 -0.85 4.34
CA ALA A 266 -6.13 -0.21 3.52
C ALA A 266 -5.84 -0.47 2.05
N GLY A 267 -6.90 -0.41 1.25
CA GLY A 267 -6.82 -0.66 -0.18
C GLY A 267 -8.20 -0.74 -0.81
N ARG A 268 -8.23 -1.09 -2.08
CA ARG A 268 -9.45 -1.22 -2.85
C ARG A 268 -10.11 -2.54 -2.48
N TYR A 269 -11.35 -2.44 -2.06
CA TYR A 269 -12.27 -3.54 -1.90
C TYR A 269 -13.10 -3.70 -3.17
N TYR A 270 -13.34 -4.94 -3.57
CA TYR A 270 -14.00 -5.30 -4.84
C TYR A 270 -15.45 -5.79 -4.67
N PRO A 271 -15.80 -6.57 -3.63
CA PRO A 271 -17.16 -7.06 -3.45
C PRO A 271 -18.18 -5.92 -3.31
N GLY A 272 -19.28 -6.00 -4.08
CA GLY A 272 -20.33 -4.98 -4.08
C GLY A 272 -19.98 -3.69 -4.83
N GLY A 273 -18.82 -3.64 -5.50
CA GLY A 273 -18.31 -2.46 -6.21
C GLY A 273 -16.99 -1.96 -5.63
N TYR A 274 -16.30 -1.12 -6.39
CA TYR A 274 -14.98 -0.60 -5.98
C TYR A 274 -15.13 0.45 -4.89
N THR A 275 -14.64 0.15 -3.70
CA THR A 275 -14.61 1.07 -2.55
C THR A 275 -13.23 1.08 -1.92
N THR A 276 -12.91 2.14 -1.20
CA THR A 276 -11.73 2.22 -0.33
C THR A 276 -12.14 1.80 1.06
N ILE A 277 -11.39 0.87 1.66
CA ILE A 277 -11.66 0.37 3.01
C ILE A 277 -10.43 0.49 3.89
N LEU A 278 -10.68 0.50 5.20
CA LEU A 278 -9.73 0.25 6.26
C LEU A 278 -10.03 -1.11 6.88
N ALA A 279 -8.98 -1.88 7.18
CA ALA A 279 -9.06 -3.22 7.73
C ALA A 279 -8.01 -3.42 8.83
N ARG A 280 -8.35 -4.29 9.78
CA ARG A 280 -7.36 -4.87 10.69
C ARG A 280 -6.58 -5.95 9.94
N MET A 281 -5.26 -5.99 10.10
CA MET A 281 -4.40 -7.00 9.49
C MET A 281 -3.56 -7.69 10.56
N ASP A 282 -3.27 -8.96 10.35
CA ASP A 282 -2.28 -9.76 11.05
C ASP A 282 -1.68 -10.77 10.06
N LEU A 283 -0.81 -11.67 10.53
CA LEU A 283 -0.24 -12.70 9.66
C LEU A 283 -1.28 -13.70 9.16
N ASP A 284 -2.41 -13.84 9.86
CA ASP A 284 -3.45 -14.82 9.55
C ASP A 284 -4.45 -14.30 8.52
N GLY A 285 -4.62 -12.98 8.41
CA GLY A 285 -5.49 -12.41 7.40
C GLY A 285 -5.73 -10.90 7.48
N TYR A 286 -6.63 -10.46 6.60
CA TYR A 286 -7.09 -9.08 6.44
C TYR A 286 -8.59 -9.02 6.72
N ARG A 287 -9.03 -8.16 7.64
CA ARG A 287 -10.41 -8.10 8.13
C ARG A 287 -10.98 -6.69 7.96
N PRO A 288 -11.77 -6.42 6.89
CA PRO A 288 -12.39 -5.11 6.67
C PRO A 288 -13.17 -4.62 7.90
N GLN A 289 -12.99 -3.35 8.27
CA GLN A 289 -13.62 -2.74 9.46
C GLN A 289 -14.42 -1.48 9.14
N LEU A 290 -13.98 -0.68 8.17
CA LEU A 290 -14.60 0.59 7.82
C LEU A 290 -14.52 0.82 6.31
N THR A 291 -15.65 1.13 5.68
CA THR A 291 -15.72 1.58 4.30
C THR A 291 -15.75 3.10 4.26
N LEU A 292 -14.87 3.70 3.46
CA LEU A 292 -14.81 5.16 3.31
C LEU A 292 -15.78 5.63 2.22
N PRO A 293 -16.26 6.89 2.30
CA PRO A 293 -17.02 7.53 1.22
C PRO A 293 -16.20 7.51 -0.09
N SER A 294 -16.53 6.56 -0.96
CA SER A 294 -15.73 6.24 -2.14
C SER A 294 -16.50 5.37 -3.13
N GLY A 295 -16.07 5.39 -4.39
CA GLY A 295 -16.72 4.71 -5.50
C GLY A 295 -16.00 4.97 -6.82
N GLY A 296 -16.38 4.20 -7.85
CA GLY A 296 -15.82 4.30 -9.19
C GLY A 296 -14.32 3.97 -9.23
N ASP A 297 -13.52 4.85 -9.79
CA ASP A 297 -12.07 4.76 -9.75
C ASP A 297 -11.57 5.32 -8.41
N THR A 298 -11.05 4.46 -7.52
CA THR A 298 -10.76 4.82 -6.12
C THR A 298 -9.63 4.00 -5.49
N SER A 299 -9.16 4.41 -4.30
CA SER A 299 -8.21 3.74 -3.39
C SER A 299 -6.81 4.36 -3.33
N TYR A 300 -5.76 3.54 -3.32
CA TYR A 300 -4.35 3.86 -3.21
C TYR A 300 -4.07 4.75 -2.00
N PRO A 301 -4.33 4.24 -0.78
CA PRO A 301 -4.29 5.07 0.41
C PRO A 301 -2.85 5.41 0.83
N GLY A 302 -2.65 6.66 1.23
CA GLY A 302 -1.51 7.08 2.05
C GLY A 302 -1.93 7.05 3.52
N MET A 303 -1.09 6.52 4.42
CA MET A 303 -1.48 6.27 5.82
C MET A 303 -0.42 6.80 6.79
N VAL A 304 -0.85 7.60 7.76
CA VAL A 304 0.02 8.15 8.82
C VAL A 304 -0.71 8.08 10.15
N TRP A 305 -0.03 7.58 11.18
CA TRP A 305 -0.49 7.68 12.56
C TRP A 305 0.06 8.97 13.17
N HIS A 306 -0.83 9.84 13.65
CA HIS A 306 -0.43 11.12 14.25
C HIS A 306 -1.46 11.55 15.30
N GLU A 307 -0.96 11.92 16.49
CA GLU A 307 -1.79 12.44 17.59
C GLU A 307 -3.01 11.58 17.90
N GLY A 308 -2.82 10.25 18.01
CA GLY A 308 -3.89 9.32 18.38
C GLY A 308 -4.93 9.03 17.27
N LEU A 309 -4.70 9.54 16.06
CA LEU A 309 -5.58 9.35 14.91
C LEU A 309 -4.84 8.73 13.73
N LEU A 310 -5.58 7.92 12.97
CA LEU A 310 -5.15 7.48 11.66
C LEU A 310 -5.60 8.51 10.63
N TRP A 311 -4.63 9.12 9.97
CA TRP A 311 -4.82 10.01 8.84
C TRP A 311 -4.63 9.21 7.56
N MET A 312 -5.62 9.27 6.67
CA MET A 312 -5.60 8.50 5.44
C MET A 312 -5.99 9.33 4.22
N SER A 313 -5.04 9.53 3.30
CA SER A 313 -5.36 10.06 1.98
C SER A 313 -5.88 8.92 1.09
N TYR A 314 -6.76 9.22 0.14
CA TYR A 314 -7.14 8.31 -0.92
C TYR A 314 -7.72 9.10 -2.09
N TYR A 315 -7.83 8.48 -3.27
CA TYR A 315 -8.55 9.10 -4.38
C TYR A 315 -9.90 8.42 -4.61
N SER A 316 -10.85 9.14 -5.20
CA SER A 316 -12.14 8.56 -5.62
C SER A 316 -12.85 9.40 -6.68
N SER A 317 -13.59 8.73 -7.56
CA SER A 317 -14.45 9.36 -8.58
C SER A 317 -15.95 9.32 -8.26
N HIS A 318 -16.35 9.05 -7.03
CA HIS A 318 -17.77 8.95 -6.65
C HIS A 318 -18.56 10.25 -6.84
N GLU A 319 -17.87 11.40 -6.89
CA GLU A 319 -18.45 12.72 -7.17
C GLU A 319 -18.21 13.18 -8.62
N GLY A 320 -18.17 12.25 -9.57
CA GLY A 320 -18.06 12.52 -11.00
C GLY A 320 -16.64 12.42 -11.57
N LYS A 321 -15.67 13.14 -11.01
CA LYS A 321 -14.24 13.03 -11.41
C LYS A 321 -13.37 12.54 -10.26
N ALA A 322 -12.22 11.95 -10.59
CA ALA A 322 -11.26 11.48 -9.58
C ALA A 322 -10.64 12.66 -8.82
N LYS A 323 -10.98 12.78 -7.54
CA LYS A 323 -10.45 13.79 -6.58
C LYS A 323 -9.64 13.11 -5.49
N ILE A 324 -8.89 13.90 -4.73
CA ILE A 324 -8.14 13.44 -3.56
C ILE A 324 -8.90 13.81 -2.30
N TYR A 325 -9.04 12.86 -1.39
CA TYR A 325 -9.71 12.99 -0.10
C TYR A 325 -8.73 12.69 1.03
N LEU A 326 -8.99 13.30 2.19
CA LEU A 326 -8.32 13.01 3.45
C LEU A 326 -9.36 12.57 4.47
N ALA A 327 -9.09 11.46 5.16
CA ALA A 327 -9.90 10.97 6.26
C ALA A 327 -9.12 11.04 7.57
N LYS A 328 -9.80 11.41 8.66
CA LYS A 328 -9.33 11.25 10.04
C LYS A 328 -10.16 10.18 10.71
N ILE A 329 -9.49 9.16 11.25
CA ILE A 329 -10.14 7.95 11.75
C ILE A 329 -9.67 7.70 13.17
N GLN A 330 -10.62 7.62 14.10
CA GLN A 330 -10.37 7.12 15.45
C GLN A 330 -10.31 5.60 15.40
N LEU A 331 -9.22 5.03 15.90
CA LEU A 331 -9.07 3.58 15.99
C LEU A 331 -9.53 3.05 17.37
N PRO A 332 -10.02 1.80 17.43
CA PRO A 332 -10.50 1.19 18.67
C PRO A 332 -9.42 1.05 19.75
N GLY A 333 -9.79 1.35 21.00
CA GLY A 333 -8.90 1.23 22.14
C GLY A 333 -7.90 2.38 22.30
N GLU A 334 -7.93 3.38 21.41
CA GLU A 334 -7.10 4.58 21.50
C GLU A 334 -7.97 5.75 21.99
N PRO A 335 -7.66 6.39 23.13
CA PRO A 335 -8.35 7.62 23.51
C PRO A 335 -8.02 8.72 22.48
N PRO A 336 -8.96 9.60 22.13
CA PRO A 336 -8.62 10.80 21.36
C PRO A 336 -7.54 11.56 22.13
N SER A 337 -6.49 11.98 21.43
CA SER A 337 -5.50 12.90 22.00
C SER A 337 -6.27 14.12 22.52
N LYS A 338 -6.01 14.51 23.77
CA LYS A 338 -6.54 15.77 24.28
C LYS A 338 -5.84 16.89 23.51
N PRO A 339 -6.60 17.91 23.08
CA PRO A 339 -6.05 19.06 22.34
C PRO A 339 -5.04 19.85 23.16
#